data_AF-A0AAJ3JN25-F1
#
_entry.id   AF-A0AAJ3JN25-F1
#
_cell.length_a   1.000
_cell.length_b   1.000
_cell.length_c   1.000
_cell.angle_alpha   90.00
_cell.angle_beta   90.00
_cell.angle_gamma   90.00
#
_symmetry.space_group_name_H-M   'P 1'
#
loop_
_entity.id
_entity.type
_entity.pdbx_description
1 polymer ?
#
loop_
_entity_poly.entity_id
_entity_poly.type
_entity_poly.pdbx_seq_one_letter_code
_entity_poly.pdbx_strand_id
1 'polypeptide(L)'
;MSTLPPCPKCNSEYTYEDGAQLICPECAHEWSATGEAEVVGDETVKKDSVGNVLQDGDTITVIKDLKVKGTSLVVKVGTKVKNIRLCDGDHDIDCKIDGIGPMKLKSEFVRKV
;
A
#
# COMPACT_ATOMS: atom_id res chain seq x y z
N MET A 1 -22.24 22.05 -25.09
CA MET A 1 -21.15 21.27 -25.70
C MET A 1 -20.29 20.79 -24.56
N SER A 2 -20.30 19.49 -24.30
CA SER A 2 -19.50 18.85 -23.25
C SER A 2 -18.02 18.99 -23.62
N THR A 3 -17.27 19.83 -22.90
CA THR A 3 -15.84 20.05 -23.16
C THR A 3 -15.05 18.89 -22.54
N LEU A 4 -14.98 17.76 -23.23
CA LEU A 4 -14.19 16.61 -22.81
C LEU A 4 -12.69 16.90 -23.01
N PRO A 5 -11.80 16.38 -22.16
CA PRO A 5 -10.38 16.64 -22.29
C PRO A 5 -9.83 16.00 -23.58
N PRO A 6 -8.84 16.65 -24.23
CA PRO A 6 -8.18 16.07 -25.40
C PRO A 6 -7.44 14.79 -25.01
N CYS A 7 -7.22 13.93 -25.99
CA CYS A 7 -6.52 12.67 -25.76
C CYS A 7 -5.07 12.89 -25.30
N PRO A 8 -4.60 12.26 -24.20
CA PRO A 8 -3.23 12.43 -23.72
C PRO A 8 -2.15 11.84 -24.66
N LYS A 9 -2.54 10.96 -25.59
CA LYS A 9 -1.62 10.26 -26.48
C LYS A 9 -1.44 10.95 -27.84
N CYS A 10 -2.50 11.54 -28.37
CA CYS A 10 -2.50 12.15 -29.71
C CYS A 10 -2.99 13.60 -29.72
N ASN A 11 -3.37 14.15 -28.56
CA ASN A 11 -3.86 15.52 -28.39
C ASN A 11 -5.10 15.87 -29.23
N SER A 12 -5.85 14.85 -29.68
CA SER A 12 -7.08 15.03 -30.45
C SER A 12 -8.22 15.54 -29.56
N GLU A 13 -8.96 16.52 -30.06
CA GLU A 13 -10.13 17.12 -29.38
C GLU A 13 -11.39 16.26 -29.48
N TYR A 14 -11.38 15.23 -30.34
CA TYR A 14 -12.50 14.34 -30.62
C TYR A 14 -12.60 13.16 -29.64
N THR A 15 -12.56 13.43 -28.35
CA THR A 15 -12.79 12.41 -27.31
C THR A 15 -14.29 12.17 -27.11
N TYR A 16 -14.71 10.92 -26.95
CA TYR A 16 -16.08 10.59 -26.52
C TYR A 16 -16.08 9.76 -25.23
N GLU A 17 -17.17 9.83 -24.47
CA GLU A 17 -17.38 9.04 -23.25
C GLU A 17 -18.13 7.74 -23.58
N ASP A 18 -17.63 6.61 -23.07
CA ASP A 18 -18.30 5.31 -23.05
C ASP A 18 -18.42 4.86 -21.58
N GLY A 19 -19.54 5.21 -20.96
CA GLY A 19 -19.77 4.97 -19.54
C GLY A 19 -18.83 5.80 -18.65
N ALA A 20 -17.89 5.13 -17.96
CA ALA A 20 -16.91 5.77 -17.08
C ALA A 20 -15.57 6.08 -17.77
N GLN A 21 -15.39 5.66 -19.02
CA GLN A 21 -14.16 5.78 -19.77
C GLN A 21 -14.28 6.82 -20.88
N LEU A 22 -13.19 7.52 -21.18
CA LEU A 22 -13.00 8.33 -22.37
C LEU A 22 -12.25 7.54 -23.43
N ILE A 23 -12.72 7.60 -24.66
CA ILE A 23 -12.16 6.88 -25.79
C ILE A 23 -11.80 7.87 -26.90
N CYS A 24 -10.60 7.72 -27.45
CA CYS A 24 -10.17 8.45 -28.64
C CYS A 24 -10.35 7.60 -29.92
N PRO A 25 -11.12 8.07 -30.92
CA PRO A 25 -11.35 7.35 -32.16
C PRO A 25 -10.14 7.33 -33.11
N GLU A 26 -9.17 8.24 -32.94
CA GLU A 26 -8.00 8.31 -33.82
C GLU A 26 -6.88 7.35 -33.40
N CYS A 27 -6.74 7.08 -32.10
CA CYS A 27 -5.66 6.23 -31.58
C CYS A 27 -6.13 5.03 -30.76
N ALA A 28 -7.46 4.83 -30.65
CA ALA A 28 -8.09 3.79 -29.83
C ALA A 28 -7.56 3.76 -28.39
N HIS A 29 -7.15 4.93 -27.87
CA HIS A 29 -6.69 5.03 -26.48
C HIS A 29 -7.90 5.23 -25.59
N GLU A 30 -7.96 4.42 -24.53
CA GLU A 30 -9.00 4.44 -23.52
C GLU A 30 -8.37 4.96 -22.23
N TRP A 31 -8.92 6.03 -21.64
CA TRP A 31 -8.48 6.57 -20.35
C TRP A 31 -9.68 7.11 -19.57
N SER A 32 -9.59 7.22 -18.25
CA SER A 32 -10.69 7.77 -17.43
C SER A 32 -10.56 9.31 -17.32
N ALA A 33 -11.67 10.05 -17.42
CA ALA A 33 -11.69 11.53 -17.34
C ALA A 33 -11.26 12.04 -15.96
N THR A 34 -11.74 11.33 -14.95
CA THR A 34 -11.23 11.40 -13.59
C THR A 34 -10.01 10.50 -13.59
N GLY A 35 -8.84 11.02 -13.22
CA GLY A 35 -7.70 10.17 -12.90
C GLY A 35 -8.06 9.31 -11.69
N GLU A 36 -8.83 8.26 -11.91
CA GLU A 36 -8.75 7.05 -11.12
C GLU A 36 -7.35 6.52 -11.43
N ALA A 37 -6.39 7.05 -10.66
CA ALA A 37 -5.40 6.22 -10.02
C ALA A 37 -6.11 4.91 -9.75
N GLU A 38 -5.73 3.90 -10.54
CA GLU A 38 -5.70 2.52 -10.13
C GLU A 38 -6.34 2.38 -8.76
N VAL A 39 -7.62 2.03 -8.76
CA VAL A 39 -8.19 1.25 -7.67
C VAL A 39 -7.46 -0.09 -7.66
N VAL A 40 -6.13 -0.06 -7.43
CA VAL A 40 -5.47 -1.07 -6.60
C VAL A 40 -6.36 -1.10 -5.40
N GLY A 41 -6.98 -2.26 -5.20
CA GLY A 41 -8.15 -2.40 -4.38
C GLY A 41 -7.98 -1.70 -3.03
N ASP A 42 -9.12 -1.49 -2.41
CA ASP A 42 -9.24 -1.30 -0.96
C ASP A 42 -8.66 -2.54 -0.23
N GLU A 43 -7.36 -2.74 -0.38
CA GLU A 43 -6.49 -3.68 0.28
C GLU A 43 -5.61 -2.82 1.18
N THR A 44 -6.26 -2.09 2.10
CA THR A 44 -5.66 -1.41 3.26
C THR A 44 -4.15 -1.22 3.10
N VAL A 45 -3.75 -0.27 2.24
CA VAL A 45 -2.34 -0.06 1.90
C VAL A 45 -1.59 0.34 3.18
N LYS A 46 -0.99 -0.65 3.82
CA LYS A 46 -0.33 -0.48 5.12
C LYS A 46 1.00 0.18 4.91
N LYS A 47 1.06 1.44 5.31
CA LYS A 47 2.27 2.24 5.26
C LYS A 47 3.04 2.09 6.55
N ASP A 48 4.35 1.91 6.46
CA ASP A 48 5.21 1.95 7.63
C ASP A 48 5.38 3.38 8.16
N SER A 49 6.11 3.55 9.27
CA SER A 49 6.38 4.85 9.91
C SER A 49 6.99 5.90 8.96
N VAL A 50 7.72 5.46 7.93
CA VAL A 50 8.37 6.30 6.91
C VAL A 50 7.47 6.52 5.68
N GLY A 51 6.34 5.81 5.59
CA GLY A 51 5.39 5.95 4.49
C GLY A 51 5.58 4.99 3.33
N ASN A 52 6.46 3.98 3.43
CA ASN A 52 6.59 2.97 2.39
C ASN A 52 5.45 1.95 2.50
N VAL A 53 5.00 1.47 1.34
CA VAL A 53 3.98 0.43 1.25
C VAL A 53 4.58 -0.91 1.68
N LEU A 54 3.96 -1.53 2.67
CA LEU A 54 4.27 -2.88 3.12
C LEU A 54 3.50 -3.89 2.29
N GLN A 55 4.13 -5.04 2.07
CA GLN A 55 3.55 -6.18 1.35
C GLN A 55 3.73 -7.45 2.16
N ASP A 56 2.91 -8.46 1.87
CA ASP A 56 3.05 -9.78 2.48
C ASP A 56 4.39 -10.40 2.06
N GLY A 57 5.09 -11.05 2.99
CA GLY A 57 6.43 -11.60 2.77
C GLY A 57 7.59 -10.60 2.92
N ASP A 58 7.31 -9.32 3.13
CA ASP A 58 8.35 -8.29 3.21
C ASP A 58 9.16 -8.36 4.53
N THR A 59 10.24 -7.59 4.61
CA THR A 59 11.15 -7.56 5.75
C THR A 59 11.13 -6.20 6.41
N ILE A 60 10.77 -6.16 7.69
CA ILE A 60 10.68 -4.93 8.46
C ILE A 60 11.70 -4.90 9.60
N THR A 61 12.02 -3.69 10.06
CA THR A 61 12.82 -3.44 11.25
C THR A 61 12.04 -2.58 12.22
N VAL A 62 12.11 -2.92 13.50
CA VAL A 62 11.48 -2.15 14.57
C VAL A 62 12.31 -0.90 14.88
N ILE A 63 11.68 0.27 14.87
CA ILE A 63 12.35 1.56 15.10
C ILE A 63 12.42 1.98 16.58
N LYS A 64 11.68 1.31 17.46
CA LYS A 64 11.56 1.67 18.88
C LYS A 64 11.56 0.44 19.77
N ASP A 65 12.03 0.58 21.00
CA ASP A 65 11.97 -0.51 21.97
C ASP A 65 10.51 -0.77 22.40
N LEU A 66 10.11 -2.03 22.31
CA LEU A 66 8.78 -2.49 22.68
C LEU A 66 8.91 -3.58 23.74
N LYS A 67 8.38 -3.30 24.93
CA LYS A 67 8.26 -4.31 25.98
C LYS A 67 7.00 -5.11 25.74
N VAL A 68 7.16 -6.41 25.50
CA VAL A 68 6.03 -7.32 25.32
C VAL A 68 5.38 -7.57 26.68
N LYS A 69 4.09 -7.26 26.81
CA LYS A 69 3.35 -7.58 28.04
C LYS A 69 3.23 -9.11 28.17
N GLY A 70 3.66 -9.65 29.29
CA GLY A 70 3.59 -11.10 29.59
C GLY A 70 4.89 -11.88 29.39
N THR A 71 5.94 -11.27 28.83
CA THR A 71 7.28 -11.87 28.79
C THR A 71 8.34 -10.90 29.31
N SER A 72 9.47 -11.44 29.80
CA SER A 72 10.63 -10.63 30.19
C SER A 72 11.50 -10.20 29.00
N LEU A 73 11.10 -10.57 27.77
CA LEU A 73 11.82 -10.22 26.56
C LEU A 73 11.39 -8.83 26.05
N VAL A 74 12.40 -8.04 25.69
CA VAL A 74 12.22 -6.70 25.14
C VAL A 74 12.64 -6.76 23.67
N VAL A 75 11.74 -6.38 22.77
CA VAL A 75 12.07 -6.19 21.36
C VAL A 75 12.85 -4.88 21.28
N LYS A 76 14.14 -4.98 20.98
CA LYS A 76 15.00 -3.79 20.88
C LYS A 76 14.82 -3.13 19.53
N VAL A 77 15.10 -1.83 19.48
CA VAL A 77 15.29 -1.13 18.21
C VAL A 77 16.33 -1.88 17.36
N GLY A 78 16.03 -2.04 16.06
CA GLY A 78 16.89 -2.79 15.15
C GLY A 78 16.56 -4.28 15.03
N THR A 79 15.58 -4.82 15.77
CA THR A 79 15.11 -6.19 15.52
C THR A 79 14.51 -6.30 14.13
N LYS A 80 15.12 -7.15 13.30
CA LYS A 80 14.71 -7.43 11.93
C LYS A 80 13.75 -8.63 11.93
N VAL A 81 12.57 -8.43 11.36
CA VAL A 81 11.55 -9.47 11.22
C VAL A 81 11.29 -9.70 9.74
N LYS A 82 11.40 -10.96 9.32
CA LYS A 82 11.25 -11.39 7.93
C LYS A 82 9.88 -12.05 7.77
N ASN A 83 9.35 -12.03 6.55
CA ASN A 83 8.11 -12.73 6.20
C ASN A 83 6.92 -12.21 7.01
N ILE A 84 6.67 -10.90 6.93
CA ILE A 84 5.48 -10.31 7.56
C ILE A 84 4.21 -10.71 6.83
N ARG A 85 3.10 -10.76 7.55
CA ARG A 85 1.77 -10.95 7.00
C ARG A 85 0.89 -9.76 7.33
N LEU A 86 0.20 -9.22 6.34
CA LEU A 86 -0.69 -8.07 6.53
C LEU A 86 -2.08 -8.56 6.95
N CYS A 87 -2.63 -8.04 8.04
CA CYS A 87 -3.94 -8.45 8.56
C CYS A 87 -4.83 -7.25 8.92
N ASP A 88 -6.05 -7.17 8.41
CA ASP A 88 -6.96 -6.06 8.70
C ASP A 88 -7.49 -6.14 10.13
N GLY A 89 -7.03 -5.24 10.98
CA GLY A 89 -7.39 -5.17 12.40
C GLY A 89 -6.63 -4.09 13.15
N ASP A 90 -6.80 -4.04 14.48
CA ASP A 90 -6.14 -3.07 15.36
C ASP A 90 -4.59 -3.15 15.33
N HIS A 91 -4.07 -4.33 14.98
CA HIS A 91 -2.66 -4.55 14.71
C HIS A 91 -2.49 -5.05 13.28
N ASP A 92 -1.93 -4.18 12.44
CA ASP A 92 -1.90 -4.33 10.99
C ASP A 92 -0.93 -5.39 10.47
N ILE A 93 0.07 -5.75 11.27
CA ILE A 93 1.22 -6.57 10.87
C ILE A 93 1.31 -7.78 11.80
N ASP A 94 1.08 -8.97 11.25
CA ASP A 94 1.37 -10.24 11.91
C ASP A 94 2.77 -10.69 11.49
N CYS A 95 3.64 -10.97 12.45
CA CYS A 95 5.02 -11.32 12.16
C CYS A 95 5.51 -12.39 13.12
N LYS A 96 6.45 -13.21 12.67
CA LYS A 96 7.05 -14.24 13.53
C LYS A 96 8.48 -13.85 13.86
N ILE A 97 8.74 -13.61 15.14
CA ILE A 97 10.07 -13.29 15.63
C ILE A 97 10.71 -14.58 16.16
N ASP A 98 11.90 -14.90 15.66
CA ASP A 98 12.66 -16.06 16.10
C ASP A 98 13.01 -15.92 17.60
N GLY A 99 12.64 -16.91 18.40
CA GLY A 99 12.83 -16.92 19.87
C GLY A 99 11.69 -16.30 20.71
N ILE A 100 10.78 -15.52 20.12
CA ILE A 100 9.61 -14.94 20.84
C ILE A 100 8.29 -15.58 20.35
N GLY A 101 8.21 -15.94 19.07
CA GLY A 101 7.02 -16.54 18.46
C GLY A 101 6.23 -15.58 17.56
N PRO A 102 4.98 -15.92 17.23
CA PRO A 102 4.10 -15.05 16.45
C PRO A 102 3.67 -13.84 17.29
N MET A 103 3.85 -12.64 16.74
CA MET A 103 3.53 -11.39 17.40
C MET A 103 2.91 -10.42 16.39
N LYS A 104 1.90 -9.68 16.86
CA LYS A 104 1.28 -8.61 16.09
C LYS A 104 1.89 -7.27 16.46
N LEU A 105 2.24 -6.48 15.44
CA LEU A 105 2.85 -5.17 15.56
C LEU A 105 1.99 -4.14 14.83
N LYS A 106 2.12 -2.89 15.26
CA LYS A 106 1.52 -1.76 14.58
C LYS A 106 2.49 -1.16 13.57
N SER A 107 1.95 -0.73 12.43
CA SER A 107 2.70 -0.14 11.32
C SER A 107 3.51 1.11 11.70
N GLU A 108 3.06 1.86 12.71
CA GLU A 108 3.72 3.08 13.23
C GLU A 108 5.12 2.83 13.83
N PHE A 109 5.42 1.61 14.30
CA PHE A 109 6.67 1.27 15.00
C PHE A 109 7.64 0.44 14.17
N VAL A 110 7.33 0.22 12.90
CA VAL A 110 8.16 -0.55 11.99
C VAL A 110 8.57 0.30 10.80
N ARG A 111 9.65 -0.12 10.16
CA ARG A 111 10.17 0.44 8.93
C ARG A 111 10.53 -0.68 7.96
N LYS A 112 10.18 -0.54 6.69
CA LYS A 112 10.61 -1.43 5.62
C LYS A 112 12.13 -1.38 5.42
N VAL A 113 12.76 -2.55 5.23
CA VAL A 113 14.20 -2.69 4.96
C VAL A 113 14.47 -2.82 3.47
#